data_AF-A0A2V9IRG7-F1
#
_entry.id   AF-A0A2V9IRG7-F1
#
_cell.length_a   1.000
_cell.length_b   1.000
_cell.length_c   1.000
_cell.angle_alpha   90.00
_cell.angle_beta   90.00
_cell.angle_gamma   90.00
#
_symmetry.space_group_name_H-M   'P 1'
#
loop_
_entity.id
_entity.type
_entity.pdbx_description
1 polymer ?
#
loop_
_entity_poly.entity_id
_entity_poly.type
_entity_poly.pdbx_seq_one_letter_code
_entity_poly.pdbx_strand_id
1 'polypeptide(L)'
;AGVGDYYGPYDAHHLLKQLASGGLGIQPLFFDEVYYCRRCGSLASQRSCGHGPEDRLTLSGTEVRRRLRAGLPLPAEFTRPEVAAVLAEAFRAEREVARA
;
A
#
# COMPACT_ATOMS: atom_id res chain seq x y z
N ALA A 1 -9.66 -4.93 -4.71
CA ALA A 1 -9.84 -6.01 -5.70
C ALA A 1 -9.85 -5.38 -7.09
N GLY A 2 -8.69 -5.07 -7.64
CA GLY A 2 -8.53 -4.48 -8.96
C GLY A 2 -7.38 -5.15 -9.70
N VAL A 3 -7.29 -4.93 -11.01
CA VAL A 3 -6.22 -5.45 -11.86
C VAL A 3 -5.85 -4.38 -12.89
N GLY A 4 -4.60 -3.91 -12.84
CA GLY A 4 -4.15 -2.78 -13.67
C GLY A 4 -5.12 -1.59 -13.58
N ASP A 5 -5.47 -1.05 -14.74
CA ASP A 5 -6.37 0.10 -14.88
C ASP A 5 -7.79 -0.29 -15.29
N TYR A 6 -8.21 -1.54 -15.06
CA TYR A 6 -9.54 -2.01 -15.47
C TYR A 6 -10.68 -1.34 -14.68
N TYR A 7 -10.44 -0.93 -13.42
CA TYR A 7 -11.43 -0.25 -12.58
C TYR A 7 -10.87 1.10 -12.11
N GLY A 8 -11.75 2.09 -11.94
CA GLY A 8 -11.43 3.33 -11.26
C GLY A 8 -11.05 3.11 -9.79
N PRO A 9 -10.22 3.97 -9.17
CA PRO A 9 -9.74 3.79 -7.80
C PRO A 9 -10.84 3.68 -6.73
N TYR A 10 -12.03 4.24 -7.00
CA TYR A 10 -13.14 4.32 -6.06
C TYR A 10 -14.43 3.67 -6.57
N ASP A 11 -14.39 2.92 -7.68
CA ASP A 11 -15.59 2.29 -8.26
C ASP A 11 -16.27 1.34 -7.27
N ALA A 12 -15.49 0.57 -6.50
CA ALA A 12 -16.00 -0.28 -5.44
C ALA A 12 -16.69 0.52 -4.31
N HIS A 13 -16.22 1.73 -4.01
CA HIS A 13 -16.89 2.61 -3.06
C HIS A 13 -18.23 3.09 -3.59
N HIS A 14 -18.29 3.47 -4.87
CA HIS A 14 -19.53 3.91 -5.51
C HIS A 14 -20.57 2.80 -5.53
N LEU A 15 -20.17 1.57 -5.90
CA LEU A 15 -21.03 0.40 -5.87
C LEU A 15 -21.59 0.13 -4.46
N LEU A 16 -20.72 0.08 -3.44
CA LEU A 16 -21.17 -0.20 -2.08
C LEU A 16 -22.07 0.90 -1.51
N LYS A 17 -21.86 2.16 -1.88
CA LYS A 17 -22.77 3.26 -1.49
C LYS A 17 -24.17 3.10 -2.08
N GLN A 18 -24.31 2.52 -3.27
CA GLN A 18 -25.61 2.21 -3.88
C GLN A 18 -26.30 1.01 -3.20
N LEU A 19 -25.53 0.08 -2.64
CA LEU A 19 -26.04 -1.12 -1.96
C LEU A 19 -26.31 -0.91 -0.47
N ALA A 20 -25.64 0.07 0.16
CA ALA A 20 -25.74 0.37 1.59
C ALA A 20 -27.17 0.74 2.04
N SER A 21 -28.00 1.24 1.13
CA SER A 21 -29.42 1.55 1.35
C SER A 21 -30.31 0.30 1.48
N GLY A 22 -29.81 -0.93 1.28
CA GLY A 22 -30.67 -2.09 1.03
C GLY A 22 -30.35 -3.43 1.73
N GLY A 23 -29.41 -3.52 2.67
CA GLY A 23 -29.36 -4.73 3.55
C GLY A 23 -28.06 -5.54 3.60
N LEU A 24 -26.89 -4.90 3.60
CA LEU A 24 -25.61 -5.63 3.77
C LEU A 24 -25.41 -6.23 5.18
N GLY A 25 -26.16 -5.79 6.20
CA GLY A 25 -26.00 -6.26 7.59
C GLY A 25 -24.65 -5.88 8.24
N ILE A 26 -23.76 -5.24 7.49
CA ILE A 26 -22.45 -4.73 7.90
C ILE A 26 -22.28 -3.31 7.36
N GLN A 27 -21.50 -2.48 8.06
CA GLN A 27 -21.25 -1.09 7.65
C GLN A 27 -19.90 -0.97 6.94
N PRO A 28 -19.86 -0.61 5.64
CA PRO A 28 -18.62 -0.33 4.94
C PRO A 28 -17.93 0.94 5.49
N LEU A 29 -16.60 0.89 5.64
CA LEU A 29 -15.77 2.06 5.91
C LEU A 29 -14.98 2.43 4.64
N PHE A 30 -15.14 3.66 4.18
CA PHE A 30 -14.52 4.15 2.94
C PHE A 30 -13.27 4.98 3.26
N PHE A 31 -12.09 4.44 2.97
CA PHE A 31 -10.81 5.11 3.14
C PHE A 31 -10.27 5.62 1.81
N ASP A 32 -9.63 6.78 1.83
CA ASP A 32 -8.88 7.28 0.68
C ASP A 32 -7.47 6.68 0.67
N GLU A 33 -6.71 6.95 -0.39
CA GLU A 33 -5.29 6.58 -0.46
C GLU A 33 -4.52 7.13 0.75
N VAL A 34 -3.79 6.23 1.41
CA VAL A 34 -2.90 6.53 2.54
C VAL A 34 -1.46 6.50 2.06
N TYR A 35 -0.69 7.49 2.47
CA TYR A 35 0.73 7.64 2.16
C TYR A 35 1.48 8.13 3.40
N TYR A 36 2.80 7.97 3.41
CA TYR A 36 3.63 8.62 4.43
C TYR A 36 3.98 10.03 3.96
N CYS A 37 3.68 11.06 4.75
CA CYS A 37 4.08 12.43 4.44
C CYS A 37 5.38 12.77 5.17
N ARG A 38 6.43 13.08 4.41
CA ARG A 38 7.75 13.44 4.95
C ARG A 38 7.73 14.70 5.81
N ARG A 39 6.88 15.68 5.47
CA ARG A 39 6.72 16.90 6.27
C ARG A 39 5.93 16.70 7.55
N CYS A 40 4.88 15.86 7.51
CA CYS A 40 4.12 15.53 8.72
C CYS A 40 4.87 14.54 9.61
N GLY A 41 5.79 13.75 9.06
CA GLY A 41 6.46 12.66 9.78
C GLY A 41 5.52 11.51 10.14
N SER A 42 4.42 11.34 9.40
CA SER A 42 3.38 10.37 9.74
C SER A 42 2.64 9.85 8.51
N LEU A 43 1.88 8.77 8.71
CA LEU A 43 0.84 8.35 7.77
C LEU A 43 -0.24 9.44 7.67
N ALA A 44 -0.68 9.68 6.44
CA ALA A 44 -1.70 10.67 6.13
C ALA A 44 -2.49 10.27 4.89
N SER A 45 -3.61 10.96 4.68
CA SER A 45 -4.38 10.93 3.44
C SER A 45 -4.62 12.36 2.95
N GLN A 46 -5.24 12.51 1.78
CA GLN A 46 -5.64 13.83 1.28
C GLN A 46 -6.61 14.57 2.21
N ARG A 47 -7.30 13.87 3.12
CA ARG A 47 -8.18 14.48 4.12
C ARG A 47 -7.43 14.98 5.35
N SER A 48 -6.29 14.39 5.67
CA SER A 48 -5.56 14.68 6.91
C SER A 48 -4.25 15.43 6.69
N CYS A 49 -3.85 15.65 5.43
CA CYS A 49 -2.62 16.35 5.06
C CYS A 49 -2.83 17.21 3.81
N GLY A 50 -2.45 18.49 3.89
CA GLY A 50 -2.52 19.45 2.78
C GLY A 50 -1.27 19.51 1.89
N HIS A 51 -0.25 18.69 2.15
CA HIS A 51 1.00 18.73 1.40
C HIS A 51 0.89 18.05 0.02
N GLY A 52 1.68 18.57 -0.92
CA GLY A 52 1.71 18.10 -2.30
C GLY A 52 2.35 16.72 -2.47
N PRO A 53 2.25 16.12 -3.68
CA PRO A 53 2.81 14.81 -3.99
C PRO A 53 4.32 14.67 -3.73
N GLU A 54 5.08 15.76 -3.82
CA GLU A 54 6.51 15.83 -3.58
C GLU A 54 6.91 15.42 -2.15
N ASP A 55 6.03 15.69 -1.18
CA ASP A 55 6.25 15.35 0.21
C ASP A 55 5.74 13.93 0.55
N ARG A 56 5.12 13.23 -0.42
CA ARG A 56 4.56 11.90 -0.21
C ARG A 56 5.60 10.82 -0.51
N LEU A 57 5.69 9.86 0.38
CA LEU A 57 6.35 8.58 0.14
C LEU A 57 5.26 7.53 -0.09
N THR A 58 5.18 7.09 -1.34
CA THR A 58 4.41 5.93 -1.76
C THR A 58 5.35 4.91 -2.38
N LEU A 59 5.13 3.63 -2.13
CA LEU A 59 5.90 2.54 -2.72
C LEU A 59 4.93 1.55 -3.34
N SER A 60 4.97 1.39 -4.67
CA SER A 60 4.14 0.41 -5.35
C SER A 60 4.58 -1.00 -4.95
N GLY A 61 3.64 -1.95 -4.94
CA GLY A 61 3.97 -3.35 -4.66
C GLY A 61 5.02 -3.92 -5.64
N THR A 62 5.03 -3.43 -6.89
CA THR A 62 6.05 -3.78 -7.88
C THR A 62 7.44 -3.31 -7.45
N GLU A 63 7.56 -2.07 -6.97
CA GLU A 63 8.82 -1.53 -6.48
C GLU A 63 9.28 -2.23 -5.18
N VAL A 64 8.36 -2.51 -4.26
CA VAL A 64 8.65 -3.30 -3.05
C VAL A 64 9.28 -4.65 -3.42
N ARG A 65 8.63 -5.41 -4.30
CA ARG A 65 9.13 -6.72 -4.75
C ARG A 65 10.45 -6.59 -5.50
N ARG A 66 10.62 -5.56 -6.33
CA ARG A 66 11.89 -5.31 -7.04
C ARG A 66 13.04 -5.09 -6.05
N ARG A 67 12.84 -4.24 -5.04
CA ARG A 67 13.85 -3.99 -3.99
C ARG A 67 14.20 -5.25 -3.22
N LEU A 68 13.20 -6.00 -2.75
CA LEU A 68 13.42 -7.23 -1.98
C LEU A 68 14.16 -8.29 -2.80
N ARG A 69 13.79 -8.51 -4.07
CA ARG A 69 14.52 -9.42 -5.00
C ARG A 69 15.95 -8.96 -5.26
N ALA A 70 16.20 -7.65 -5.28
CA ALA A 70 17.53 -7.07 -5.42
C ALA A 70 18.33 -7.07 -4.11
N GLY A 71 17.75 -7.49 -2.97
CA GLY A 71 18.38 -7.41 -1.65
C GLY A 71 18.52 -5.98 -1.11
N LEU A 72 17.75 -5.03 -1.66
CA LEU A 72 17.74 -3.63 -1.23
C LEU A 72 16.76 -3.41 -0.07
N PRO A 73 17.08 -2.53 0.89
CA PRO A 73 16.22 -2.26 2.03
C PRO A 73 14.93 -1.52 1.63
N LEU A 74 13.88 -1.74 2.43
CA LEU A 74 12.65 -0.95 2.40
C LEU A 74 12.77 0.24 3.36
N PRO A 75 12.25 1.43 3.00
CA PRO A 75 12.26 2.59 3.91
C PRO A 75 11.50 2.30 5.21
N ALA A 76 12.04 2.71 6.35
CA ALA A 76 11.43 2.48 7.66
C ALA A 76 10.11 3.26 7.85
N GLU A 77 9.96 4.35 7.11
CA GLU A 77 8.76 5.17 7.00
C GLU A 77 7.61 4.44 6.28
N PHE A 78 7.95 3.46 5.44
CA PHE A 78 6.99 2.67 4.68
C PHE A 78 6.75 1.29 5.31
N THR A 79 7.79 0.63 5.81
CA THR A 79 7.69 -0.71 6.39
C THR A 79 8.45 -0.75 7.69
N ARG A 80 7.80 -1.24 8.75
CA ARG A 80 8.43 -1.45 10.05
C ARG A 80 9.67 -2.36 9.91
N PRO A 81 10.81 -2.06 10.56
CA PRO A 81 12.04 -2.83 10.40
C PRO A 81 11.87 -4.33 10.65
N GLU A 82 11.05 -4.69 11.62
CA GLU A 82 10.76 -6.08 12.01
C GLU A 82 10.04 -6.83 10.88
N VAL A 83 9.08 -6.17 10.21
CA VAL A 83 8.37 -6.73 9.06
C VAL A 83 9.29 -6.77 7.83
N ALA A 84 10.10 -5.73 7.63
CA ALA A 84 11.04 -5.68 6.52
C ALA A 84 12.09 -6.80 6.61
N ALA A 85 12.54 -7.16 7.80
CA ALA A 85 13.46 -8.28 8.03
C ALA A 85 12.85 -9.62 7.60
N VAL A 86 11.61 -9.91 8.03
CA VAL A 86 10.88 -11.13 7.65
C VAL A 86 10.72 -11.21 6.12
N LEU A 87 10.36 -10.10 5.48
CA LEU A 87 10.25 -10.05 4.02
C LEU A 87 11.60 -10.27 3.33
N ALA A 88 12.66 -9.65 3.82
CA ALA A 88 14.00 -9.81 3.24
C ALA A 88 14.52 -11.25 3.37
N GLU A 89 14.22 -11.93 4.48
CA GLU A 89 14.54 -13.34 4.69
C GLU A 89 13.82 -14.24 3.67
N ALA A 90 12.50 -14.06 3.53
CA ALA A 90 11.71 -14.84 2.57
C ALA A 90 12.22 -14.70 1.12
N PHE A 91 12.52 -13.47 0.68
CA PHE A 91 13.04 -13.21 -0.66
C PHE A 91 14.49 -13.66 -0.86
N ARG A 92 15.28 -13.75 0.23
CA ARG A 92 16.62 -14.36 0.18
C ARG A 92 16.51 -15.87 -0.06
N ALA A 93 15.64 -16.56 0.69
CA ALA A 93 15.40 -17.99 0.51
C ALA A 93 14.88 -18.31 -0.91
N GLU A 94 13.96 -17.51 -1.46
CA GLU A 94 13.48 -17.65 -2.84
C GLU A 94 14.64 -17.62 -3.87
N ARG A 95 15.61 -16.73 -3.67
CA ARG A 95 16.79 -16.62 -4.54
C ARG A 95 17.75 -17.79 -4.42
N GLU A 96 17.88 -18.36 -3.22
CA GLU A 96 18.73 -19.53 -2.99
C GLU A 96 18.13 -20.76 -3.68
N VAL A 97 16.81 -20.94 -3.56
CA VAL A 97 16.07 -22.00 -4.29
C VAL A 97 16.18 -21.81 -5.81
N ALA A 98 16.01 -20.58 -6.32
CA ALA A 98 16.09 -20.32 -7.77
C ALA A 98 17.51 -20.49 -8.36
N ARG A 99 18.54 -20.63 -7.52
CA ARG A 99 19.94 -20.81 -7.93
C ARG A 99 20.41 -22.26 -7.82
N ALA A 100 19.68 -23.11 -7.11
CA ALA A 100 19.91 -24.54 -7.00
C ALA A 100 19.32 -25.28 -8.20
#